data_AF-A0A924DC58-F1
#
_entry.id   AF-A0A924DC58-F1
#
_cell.length_a   1.000
_cell.length_b   1.000
_cell.length_c   1.000
_cell.angle_alpha   90.00
_cell.angle_beta   90.00
_cell.angle_gamma   90.00
#
_symmetry.space_group_name_H-M   'P 1'
#
loop_
_entity.id
_entity.type
_entity.pdbx_description
1 polymer ?
#
loop_
_entity_poly.entity_id
_entity_poly.type
_entity_poly.pdbx_seq_one_letter_code
_entity_poly.pdbx_strand_id
1 'polypeptide(L)'
;METQGINGTGTITAKAPNLASEQLDFFALKKRIFSNREWTNGKASGDESSLLPTEPRTGKALANALIAADFNEPLHWKTLYKTVTIKGEDKVGDEKVYVVVKTPANGDPITDYISMKTFFVIKRDTISGDGATATPLTETFSDYRNLEGVFVPFRTVRKSPATEAIVTVEKVEWNPKVKESVFQKRR
;
A
#
# COMPACT_ATOMS: atom_id res chain seq x y z
N MET A 1 -6.14 -4.58 22.46
CA MET A 1 -4.81 -5.21 22.32
C MET A 1 -3.78 -4.12 22.52
N GLU A 2 -2.91 -4.30 23.51
CA GLU A 2 -1.84 -3.38 23.87
C GLU A 2 -0.98 -3.12 22.63
N THR A 3 -0.91 -1.87 22.20
CA THR A 3 0.17 -1.43 21.31
C THR A 3 1.46 -1.72 22.07
N GLN A 4 2.40 -2.45 21.47
CA GLN A 4 3.66 -2.88 22.11
C GLN A 4 4.61 -1.71 22.46
N GLY A 5 4.10 -0.55 22.91
CA GLY A 5 4.87 0.65 23.19
C GLY A 5 5.58 1.24 21.96
N ILE A 6 5.35 0.68 20.77
CA ILE A 6 5.95 1.10 19.51
C ILE A 6 4.92 1.94 18.76
N ASN A 7 5.29 3.18 18.47
CA ASN A 7 4.52 4.07 17.57
C ASN A 7 5.39 4.42 16.37
N GLY A 8 4.76 4.66 15.22
CA GLY A 8 5.43 5.08 14.00
C GLY A 8 4.90 6.42 13.50
N THR A 9 5.76 7.21 12.89
CA THR A 9 5.38 8.38 12.09
C THR A 9 6.01 8.25 10.72
N GLY A 10 5.37 8.81 9.69
CA GLY A 10 5.94 8.73 8.37
C GLY A 10 5.27 9.61 7.34
N THR A 11 5.90 9.62 6.17
CA THR A 11 5.45 10.36 5.01
C THR A 11 5.34 9.43 3.83
N ILE A 12 4.17 9.39 3.22
CA ILE A 12 3.95 8.78 1.91
C ILE A 12 3.94 9.89 0.87
N THR A 13 4.74 9.74 -0.17
CA THR A 13 4.80 10.67 -1.30
C THR A 13 4.56 9.88 -2.58
N ALA A 14 3.67 10.37 -3.44
CA ALA A 14 3.39 9.74 -4.73
C ALA A 14 3.37 10.79 -5.86
N LYS A 15 3.77 10.37 -7.06
CA LYS A 15 3.78 11.20 -8.26
C LYS A 15 3.47 10.35 -9.48
N ALA A 16 2.56 10.83 -10.33
CA ALA A 16 2.19 10.13 -11.55
C ALA A 16 3.40 10.04 -12.51
N PRO A 17 3.53 8.96 -13.30
CA PRO A 17 2.55 7.87 -13.42
C PRO A 17 2.62 6.82 -12.29
N ASN A 18 3.79 6.47 -11.79
CA ASN A 18 3.96 5.36 -10.83
C ASN A 18 5.22 5.52 -9.96
N LEU A 19 5.45 6.74 -9.46
CA LEU A 19 6.53 7.06 -8.54
C LEU A 19 5.95 7.13 -7.12
N ALA A 20 6.57 6.42 -6.18
CA ALA A 20 6.13 6.39 -4.79
C ALA A 20 7.32 6.29 -3.85
N SER A 21 7.18 6.85 -2.65
CA SER A 21 8.07 6.58 -1.53
C SER A 21 7.29 6.66 -0.23
N GLU A 22 7.56 5.72 0.66
CA GLU A 22 7.04 5.69 2.02
C GLU A 22 8.25 5.71 2.95
N GLN A 23 8.36 6.70 3.84
CA GLN A 23 9.38 6.76 4.88
C GLN A 23 8.67 6.63 6.23
N LEU A 24 9.02 5.61 7.00
CA LEU A 24 8.53 5.37 8.35
C LEU A 24 9.68 5.41 9.36
N ASP A 25 9.46 6.07 10.48
CA ASP A 25 10.31 6.06 11.67
C ASP A 25 9.48 5.50 12.84
N PHE A 26 10.03 4.51 13.54
CA PHE A 26 9.40 3.84 14.67
C PHE A 26 10.12 4.15 15.97
N PHE A 27 9.35 4.33 17.03
CA PHE A 27 9.81 4.80 18.33
C PHE A 27 9.29 3.90 19.46
N ALA A 28 10.17 3.59 20.41
CA ALA A 28 9.80 3.04 21.70
C ALA A 28 10.41 3.90 22.81
N LEU A 29 9.64 4.20 23.86
CA LEU A 29 10.09 5.05 24.97
C LEU A 29 10.73 6.38 24.50
N LYS A 30 10.14 7.00 23.46
CA LYS A 30 10.61 8.24 22.79
C LYS A 30 11.98 8.16 22.10
N LYS A 31 12.56 6.97 21.95
CA LYS A 31 13.79 6.76 21.18
C LYS A 31 13.45 6.08 19.85
N ARG A 32 14.05 6.57 18.75
CA ARG A 32 13.91 5.90 17.44
C ARG A 32 14.62 4.56 17.50
N ILE A 33 13.90 3.49 17.22
CA ILE A 33 14.41 2.11 17.26
C ILE A 33 14.58 1.51 15.87
N PHE A 34 13.83 2.02 14.89
CA PHE A 34 13.81 1.48 13.53
C PHE A 34 13.37 2.57 12.56
N SER A 35 13.97 2.60 11.37
CA SER A 35 13.42 3.34 10.23
C SER A 35 13.42 2.45 9.01
N ASN A 36 12.36 2.56 8.22
CA ASN A 36 12.25 1.92 6.92
C ASN A 36 11.86 2.96 5.89
N ARG A 37 12.42 2.84 4.69
CA ARG A 37 11.95 3.57 3.54
C ARG A 37 11.72 2.63 2.38
N GLU A 38 10.54 2.68 1.79
CA GLU A 38 10.27 2.10 0.49
C GLU A 38 10.35 3.18 -0.60
N TRP A 39 10.78 2.79 -1.79
CA TRP A 39 10.80 3.67 -2.95
C TRP A 39 10.49 2.90 -4.24
N THR A 40 9.90 3.62 -5.18
CA THR A 40 9.59 3.16 -6.53
C THR A 40 9.76 4.33 -7.49
N ASN A 41 10.57 4.14 -8.54
CA ASN A 41 10.84 5.18 -9.54
C ASN A 41 10.14 4.92 -10.90
N GLY A 42 9.13 4.05 -10.89
CA GLY A 42 8.40 3.61 -12.07
C GLY A 42 9.07 2.51 -12.90
N LYS A 43 10.32 2.13 -12.57
CA LYS A 43 11.05 1.01 -13.22
C LYS A 43 11.65 0.04 -12.22
N ALA A 44 12.19 0.58 -11.13
CA ALA A 44 12.79 -0.15 -10.04
C ALA A 44 12.10 0.22 -8.73
N SER A 45 12.20 -0.67 -7.76
CA SER A 45 11.71 -0.47 -6.40
C SER A 45 12.63 -1.17 -5.42
N GLY A 46 12.65 -0.71 -4.18
CA GLY A 46 13.39 -1.32 -3.10
C GLY A 46 12.99 -0.72 -1.77
N ASP A 47 13.49 -1.33 -0.72
CA ASP A 47 13.42 -0.81 0.64
C ASP A 47 14.82 -0.44 1.16
N GLU A 48 14.86 0.38 2.19
CA GLU A 48 16.06 0.80 2.91
C GLU A 48 15.74 0.69 4.41
N SER A 49 16.40 -0.24 5.08
CA SER A 49 16.17 -0.55 6.50
C SER A 49 17.35 -0.07 7.35
N SER A 50 17.08 0.48 8.53
CA SER A 50 18.13 0.81 9.49
C SER A 50 18.71 -0.41 10.22
N LEU A 51 18.09 -1.58 10.09
CA LEU A 51 18.45 -2.78 10.85
C LEU A 51 19.09 -3.87 10.01
N LEU A 52 18.71 -3.97 8.73
CA LEU A 52 19.12 -5.07 7.86
C LEU A 52 19.54 -4.51 6.49
N PRO A 53 20.55 -5.11 5.84
CA PRO A 53 20.81 -4.87 4.43
C PRO A 53 19.57 -5.22 3.60
N THR A 54 19.32 -4.43 2.57
CA THR A 54 18.17 -4.59 1.68
C THR A 54 18.64 -4.64 0.24
N GLU A 55 18.02 -5.51 -0.54
CA GLU A 55 18.28 -5.62 -1.97
C GLU A 55 17.10 -5.04 -2.76
N PRO A 56 17.32 -4.49 -3.97
CA PRO A 56 16.23 -4.05 -4.82
C PRO A 56 15.21 -5.18 -5.06
N ARG A 57 13.93 -4.81 -5.13
CA ARG A 57 12.86 -5.74 -5.49
C ARG A 57 13.08 -6.25 -6.91
N THR A 58 12.83 -7.53 -7.11
CA THR A 58 12.89 -8.20 -8.42
C THR A 58 11.63 -9.03 -8.63
N GLY A 59 11.50 -9.68 -9.79
CA GLY A 59 10.45 -10.66 -10.04
C GLY A 59 9.04 -10.12 -9.82
N LYS A 60 8.24 -10.88 -9.08
CA LYS A 60 6.85 -10.52 -8.79
C LYS A 60 6.76 -9.39 -7.79
N ALA A 61 7.65 -9.34 -6.80
CA ALA A 61 7.68 -8.24 -5.83
C ALA A 61 7.90 -6.88 -6.51
N LEU A 62 8.76 -6.80 -7.53
CA LEU A 62 8.92 -5.57 -8.32
C LEU A 62 7.64 -5.22 -9.06
N ALA A 63 7.02 -6.18 -9.74
CA ALA A 63 5.77 -5.93 -10.47
C ALA A 63 4.64 -5.46 -9.54
N ASN A 64 4.48 -6.10 -8.38
CA ASN A 64 3.52 -5.71 -7.35
C ASN A 64 3.77 -4.27 -6.86
N ALA A 65 5.04 -3.92 -6.61
CA ALA A 65 5.41 -2.57 -6.17
C ALA A 65 5.13 -1.50 -7.25
N LEU A 66 5.37 -1.80 -8.52
CA LEU A 66 5.07 -0.89 -9.63
C LEU A 66 3.56 -0.63 -9.79
N ILE A 67 2.74 -1.67 -9.58
CA ILE A 67 1.27 -1.55 -9.58
C ILE A 67 0.80 -0.73 -8.38
N ALA A 68 1.31 -1.03 -7.18
CA ALA A 68 0.95 -0.31 -5.95
C ALA A 68 1.35 1.17 -5.97
N ALA A 69 2.42 1.53 -6.69
CA ALA A 69 2.88 2.90 -6.84
C ALA A 69 1.98 3.76 -7.77
N ASP A 70 1.10 3.13 -8.55
CA ASP A 70 0.12 3.85 -9.37
C ASP A 70 -1.10 4.22 -8.51
N PHE A 71 -1.08 5.42 -7.92
CA PHE A 71 -2.21 5.91 -7.11
C PHE A 71 -3.49 6.16 -7.93
N ASN A 72 -3.40 6.14 -9.27
CA ASN A 72 -4.52 6.20 -10.20
C ASN A 72 -4.87 4.82 -10.78
N GLU A 73 -4.47 3.73 -10.13
CA GLU A 73 -4.70 2.34 -10.56
C GLU A 73 -6.12 2.07 -11.11
N PRO A 74 -7.22 2.54 -10.47
CA PRO A 74 -8.57 2.34 -11.01
C PRO A 74 -8.81 2.99 -12.38
N LEU A 75 -8.06 4.04 -12.76
CA LEU A 75 -8.13 4.66 -14.08
C LEU A 75 -7.27 3.92 -15.12
N HIS A 76 -6.23 3.23 -14.66
CA HIS A 76 -5.25 2.54 -15.51
C HIS A 76 -5.44 1.02 -15.55
N TRP A 77 -6.53 0.49 -14.99
CA TRP A 77 -6.76 -0.94 -14.80
C TRP A 77 -6.61 -1.79 -16.08
N LYS A 78 -7.03 -1.27 -17.24
CA LYS A 78 -6.91 -1.98 -18.53
C LYS A 78 -5.47 -2.22 -18.98
N THR A 79 -4.55 -1.40 -18.50
CA THR A 79 -3.11 -1.50 -18.79
C THR A 79 -2.40 -2.33 -17.71
N LEU A 80 -2.82 -2.17 -16.46
CA LEU A 80 -2.18 -2.84 -15.32
C LEU A 80 -2.57 -4.33 -15.21
N TYR A 81 -3.81 -4.69 -15.56
CA TYR A 81 -4.35 -6.03 -15.37
C TYR A 81 -4.72 -6.73 -16.67
N LYS A 82 -4.34 -8.02 -16.77
CA LYS A 82 -4.82 -8.91 -17.84
C LYS A 82 -6.29 -9.22 -17.67
N THR A 83 -6.73 -9.44 -16.43
CA THR A 83 -8.13 -9.72 -16.12
C THR A 83 -8.56 -8.99 -14.86
N VAL A 84 -9.77 -8.47 -14.87
CA VAL A 84 -10.49 -7.95 -13.70
C VAL A 84 -11.85 -8.63 -13.68
N THR A 85 -12.16 -9.34 -12.60
CA THR A 85 -13.37 -10.19 -12.55
C THR A 85 -14.05 -10.07 -11.20
N ILE A 86 -15.36 -9.78 -11.23
CA ILE A 86 -16.22 -9.93 -10.06
C ILE A 86 -16.41 -11.43 -9.84
N LYS A 87 -15.87 -11.97 -8.74
CA LYS A 87 -15.99 -13.38 -8.36
C LYS A 87 -17.29 -13.70 -7.62
N GLY A 88 -17.91 -12.68 -7.03
CA GLY A 88 -19.18 -12.81 -6.34
C GLY A 88 -19.42 -11.66 -5.37
N GLU A 89 -20.34 -11.91 -4.45
CA GLU A 89 -20.73 -11.01 -3.38
C GLU A 89 -20.33 -11.61 -2.04
N ASP A 90 -19.93 -10.77 -1.08
CA ASP A 90 -19.58 -11.19 0.28
C ASP A 90 -19.93 -10.08 1.28
N LYS A 91 -19.46 -10.20 2.52
CA LYS A 91 -19.52 -9.15 3.54
C LYS A 91 -18.16 -8.88 4.17
N VAL A 92 -17.89 -7.61 4.47
CA VAL A 92 -16.79 -7.18 5.35
C VAL A 92 -17.43 -6.55 6.57
N GLY A 93 -17.43 -7.25 7.70
CA GLY A 93 -18.30 -6.92 8.84
C GLY A 93 -19.76 -7.02 8.42
N ASP A 94 -20.50 -5.92 8.58
CA ASP A 94 -21.92 -5.84 8.20
C ASP A 94 -22.14 -5.28 6.78
N GLU A 95 -21.09 -4.82 6.10
CA GLU A 95 -21.19 -4.18 4.79
C GLU A 95 -21.10 -5.20 3.65
N LYS A 96 -22.10 -5.20 2.76
CA LYS A 96 -22.08 -6.04 1.55
C LYS A 96 -21.08 -5.51 0.53
N VAL A 97 -20.33 -6.41 -0.09
CA VAL A 97 -19.25 -6.08 -1.03
C VAL A 97 -19.27 -6.92 -2.29
N TYR A 98 -18.79 -6.37 -3.39
CA TYR A 98 -18.31 -7.13 -4.53
C TYR A 98 -16.90 -7.63 -4.25
N VAL A 99 -16.65 -8.92 -4.49
CA VAL A 99 -15.29 -9.49 -4.45
C VAL A 99 -14.71 -9.43 -5.86
N VAL A 100 -13.73 -8.56 -6.07
CA VAL A 100 -13.12 -8.30 -7.37
C VAL A 100 -11.67 -8.80 -7.38
N VAL A 101 -11.38 -9.76 -8.24
CA VAL A 101 -10.02 -10.28 -8.42
C VAL A 101 -9.40 -9.64 -9.66
N LYS A 102 -8.24 -8.99 -9.46
CA LYS A 102 -7.45 -8.32 -10.49
C LYS A 102 -6.14 -9.09 -10.67
N THR A 103 -5.92 -9.62 -11.86
CA THR A 103 -4.73 -10.43 -12.17
C THR A 103 -3.83 -9.67 -13.15
N PRO A 104 -2.63 -9.24 -12.72
CA PRO A 104 -1.71 -8.51 -13.58
C PRO A 104 -1.00 -9.41 -14.58
N ALA A 105 -0.33 -8.78 -15.57
CA ALA A 105 0.48 -9.53 -16.51
C ALA A 105 1.67 -10.23 -15.86
N ASN A 106 2.29 -9.52 -14.92
CA ASN A 106 3.40 -9.90 -14.07
C ASN A 106 3.04 -9.50 -12.63
N GLY A 107 3.50 -10.26 -11.64
CA GLY A 107 3.13 -10.05 -10.24
C GLY A 107 2.04 -11.02 -9.78
N ASP A 108 1.45 -10.70 -8.64
CA ASP A 108 0.44 -11.52 -7.97
C ASP A 108 -0.96 -10.94 -8.10
N PRO A 109 -2.01 -11.79 -8.07
CA PRO A 109 -3.38 -11.31 -8.05
C PRO A 109 -3.68 -10.45 -6.81
N ILE A 110 -4.53 -9.44 -7.00
CA ILE A 110 -5.06 -8.58 -5.96
C ILE A 110 -6.55 -8.86 -5.82
N THR A 111 -7.05 -9.01 -4.60
CA THR A 111 -8.49 -9.13 -4.34
C THR A 111 -8.98 -7.89 -3.62
N ASP A 112 -9.82 -7.11 -4.29
CA ASP A 112 -10.51 -5.96 -3.71
C ASP A 112 -11.92 -6.33 -3.29
N TYR A 113 -12.29 -5.90 -2.10
CA TYR A 113 -13.65 -5.99 -1.56
C TYR A 113 -14.26 -4.61 -1.63
N ILE A 114 -15.12 -4.39 -2.62
CA ILE A 114 -15.68 -3.09 -2.96
C ILE A 114 -17.08 -2.97 -2.37
N SER A 115 -17.31 -1.97 -1.52
CA SER A 115 -18.63 -1.67 -0.94
C SER A 115 -19.69 -1.54 -2.04
N MET A 116 -20.80 -2.24 -1.88
CA MET A 116 -21.97 -2.06 -2.76
C MET A 116 -22.74 -0.76 -2.50
N LYS A 117 -22.45 -0.08 -1.37
CA LYS A 117 -23.10 1.17 -0.98
C LYS A 117 -22.34 2.38 -1.50
N THR A 118 -21.01 2.37 -1.36
CA THR A 118 -20.15 3.53 -1.64
C THR A 118 -19.23 3.34 -2.82
N PHE A 119 -19.06 2.10 -3.31
CA PHE A 119 -18.05 1.70 -4.29
C PHE A 119 -16.60 1.94 -3.86
N PHE A 120 -16.36 2.15 -2.56
CA PHE A 120 -15.00 2.21 -2.02
C PHE A 120 -14.45 0.80 -1.80
N VAL A 121 -13.14 0.63 -2.04
CA VAL A 121 -12.41 -0.58 -1.63
C VAL A 121 -12.30 -0.55 -0.10
N ILE A 122 -13.03 -1.39 0.62
CA ILE A 122 -13.00 -1.40 2.10
C ILE A 122 -12.11 -2.50 2.67
N LYS A 123 -11.73 -3.47 1.85
CA LYS A 123 -10.68 -4.45 2.17
C LYS A 123 -9.91 -4.80 0.88
N ARG A 124 -8.61 -5.07 1.02
CA ARG A 124 -7.73 -5.55 -0.06
C ARG A 124 -6.86 -6.67 0.46
N ASP A 125 -6.80 -7.78 -0.27
CA ASP A 125 -5.88 -8.88 -0.03
C ASP A 125 -4.82 -8.92 -1.13
N THR A 126 -3.55 -8.99 -0.72
CA THR A 126 -2.36 -9.01 -1.58
C THR A 126 -1.31 -9.98 -1.03
N ILE A 127 -0.23 -10.14 -1.80
CA ILE A 127 0.99 -10.82 -1.35
C ILE A 127 2.11 -9.79 -1.21
N SER A 128 2.80 -9.82 -0.07
CA SER A 128 4.02 -9.06 0.18
C SER A 128 5.23 -10.00 0.11
N GLY A 129 6.38 -9.51 -0.35
CA GLY A 129 7.59 -10.32 -0.55
C GLY A 129 7.61 -11.11 -1.87
N ASP A 130 8.62 -11.98 -2.04
CA ASP A 130 8.74 -12.90 -3.18
C ASP A 130 9.31 -14.26 -2.73
N GLY A 131 9.09 -15.30 -3.54
CA GLY A 131 9.61 -16.65 -3.29
C GLY A 131 9.27 -17.18 -1.90
N ALA A 132 10.29 -17.62 -1.15
CA ALA A 132 10.13 -18.18 0.20
C ALA A 132 9.69 -17.15 1.26
N THR A 133 9.77 -15.85 0.96
CA THR A 133 9.37 -14.77 1.87
C THR A 133 7.97 -14.23 1.59
N ALA A 134 7.29 -14.75 0.56
CA ALA A 134 5.95 -14.34 0.19
C ALA A 134 4.97 -14.62 1.32
N THR A 135 4.23 -13.59 1.75
CA THR A 135 3.29 -13.66 2.86
C THR A 135 2.00 -12.89 2.53
N PRO A 136 0.82 -13.38 2.93
CA PRO A 136 -0.42 -12.65 2.71
C PRO A 136 -0.44 -11.36 3.51
N LEU A 137 -0.94 -10.30 2.88
CA LEU A 137 -1.19 -9.00 3.48
C LEU A 137 -2.66 -8.63 3.23
N THR A 138 -3.39 -8.44 4.32
CA THR A 138 -4.76 -7.91 4.30
C THR A 138 -4.74 -6.46 4.77
N GLU A 139 -5.37 -5.59 4.01
CA GLU A 139 -5.58 -4.19 4.35
C GLU A 139 -7.09 -3.93 4.48
N THR A 140 -7.51 -3.26 5.54
CA THR A 140 -8.91 -2.82 5.74
C THR A 140 -8.94 -1.31 5.85
N PHE A 141 -9.75 -0.67 5.00
CA PHE A 141 -9.81 0.77 4.85
C PHE A 141 -11.09 1.32 5.47
N SER A 142 -10.96 2.43 6.20
CA SER A 142 -12.05 3.05 6.94
C SER A 142 -11.82 4.57 7.06
N ASP A 143 -12.83 5.29 7.54
CA ASP A 143 -12.81 6.75 7.68
C ASP A 143 -12.48 7.44 6.35
N TYR A 144 -13.25 7.13 5.31
CA TYR A 144 -13.12 7.81 4.02
C TYR A 144 -13.57 9.26 4.13
N ARG A 145 -12.67 10.18 3.77
CA ARG A 145 -12.95 11.63 3.79
C ARG A 145 -12.79 12.21 2.40
N ASN A 146 -13.69 13.12 2.05
CA ASN A 146 -13.63 13.87 0.81
C ASN A 146 -12.62 15.01 0.94
N LEU A 147 -11.57 14.98 0.11
CA LEU A 147 -10.57 16.02 -0.03
C LEU A 147 -10.62 16.51 -1.47
N GLU A 148 -11.23 17.67 -1.70
CA GLU A 148 -11.31 18.30 -3.02
C GLU A 148 -11.90 17.38 -4.12
N GLY A 149 -12.87 16.53 -3.77
CA GLY A 149 -13.54 15.60 -4.68
C GLY A 149 -12.93 14.19 -4.71
N VAL A 150 -11.79 13.98 -4.03
CA VAL A 150 -11.14 12.66 -3.91
C VAL A 150 -11.41 12.09 -2.52
N PHE A 151 -11.99 10.89 -2.48
CA PHE A 151 -12.20 10.18 -1.22
C PHE A 151 -10.96 9.37 -0.84
N VAL A 152 -10.37 9.69 0.31
CA VAL A 152 -9.15 9.07 0.82
C VAL A 152 -9.46 8.35 2.14
N PRO A 153 -9.02 7.10 2.36
CA PRO A 153 -9.17 6.44 3.66
C PRO A 153 -8.20 7.05 4.67
N PHE A 154 -8.72 7.59 5.77
CA PHE A 154 -7.90 8.16 6.84
C PHE A 154 -7.44 7.13 7.87
N ARG A 155 -7.96 5.90 7.79
CA ARG A 155 -7.54 4.80 8.66
C ARG A 155 -7.44 3.48 7.91
N THR A 156 -6.24 2.89 7.93
CA THR A 156 -5.95 1.57 7.34
C THR A 156 -5.43 0.62 8.40
N VAL A 157 -6.02 -0.57 8.52
CA VAL A 157 -5.44 -1.68 9.29
C VAL A 157 -4.72 -2.62 8.34
N ARG A 158 -3.43 -2.82 8.55
CA ARG A 158 -2.58 -3.74 7.77
C ARG A 158 -2.29 -4.96 8.63
N LYS A 159 -2.62 -6.14 8.14
CA LYS A 159 -2.47 -7.41 8.86
C LYS A 159 -1.72 -8.42 8.01
N SER A 160 -0.66 -8.97 8.57
CA SER A 160 0.08 -10.12 8.07
C SER A 160 0.08 -11.23 9.13
N PRO A 161 0.57 -12.45 8.83
CA PRO A 161 0.76 -13.49 9.85
C PRO A 161 1.68 -13.07 11.00
N ALA A 162 2.63 -12.15 10.75
CA ALA A 162 3.63 -11.76 11.73
C ALA A 162 3.22 -10.52 12.54
N THR A 163 2.45 -9.60 11.95
CA THR A 163 2.21 -8.27 12.52
C THR A 163 0.84 -7.71 12.16
N GLU A 164 0.34 -6.84 13.03
CA GLU A 164 -0.82 -5.97 12.76
C GLU A 164 -0.42 -4.53 13.04
N ALA A 165 -0.71 -3.63 12.10
CA ALA A 165 -0.41 -2.20 12.21
C ALA A 165 -1.64 -1.37 11.83
N ILE A 166 -1.84 -0.26 12.55
CA ILE A 166 -2.87 0.73 12.23
C ILE A 166 -2.17 1.98 11.72
N VAL A 167 -2.50 2.39 10.50
CA VAL A 167 -2.03 3.63 9.88
C VAL A 167 -3.16 4.64 9.93
N THR A 168 -2.88 5.84 10.44
CA THR A 168 -3.82 6.97 10.45
C THR A 168 -3.22 8.12 9.67
N VAL A 169 -4.00 8.70 8.76
CA VAL A 169 -3.58 9.86 7.97
C VAL A 169 -3.83 11.13 8.76
N GLU A 170 -2.77 11.91 9.00
CA GLU A 170 -2.87 13.19 9.69
C GLU A 170 -3.10 14.36 8.73
N LYS A 171 -2.45 14.32 7.56
CA LYS A 171 -2.49 15.38 6.57
C LYS A 171 -2.30 14.82 5.16
N VAL A 172 -2.99 15.43 4.20
CA VAL A 172 -2.82 15.21 2.77
C VAL A 172 -2.60 16.55 2.10
N GLU A 173 -1.65 16.61 1.16
CA GLU A 173 -1.39 17.77 0.32
C GLU A 173 -1.40 17.35 -1.15
N TRP A 174 -2.14 18.09 -1.98
CA TRP A 174 -2.20 17.84 -3.43
C TRP A 174 -1.16 18.65 -4.17
N ASN A 175 -0.51 18.01 -5.14
CA ASN A 175 0.49 18.63 -6.01
C ASN A 175 1.60 19.45 -5.30
N PRO A 176 2.15 19.00 -4.15
CA PRO A 176 3.27 19.69 -3.53
C PRO A 176 4.51 19.62 -4.43
N LYS A 177 5.43 20.57 -4.28
CA LYS A 177 6.72 20.53 -4.97
C LYS A 177 7.60 19.44 -4.34
N VAL A 178 7.77 18.32 -5.04
CA VAL A 178 8.59 17.19 -4.60
C VAL A 178 9.82 17.03 -5.49
N LYS A 179 10.99 16.80 -4.89
CA LYS A 179 12.23 16.50 -5.63
C LYS A 179 12.19 15.05 -6.16
N GLU A 180 12.61 14.84 -7.40
CA GLU A 180 12.69 13.50 -8.02
C GLU A 180 13.52 12.49 -7.21
N SER A 181 14.54 12.96 -6.50
CA SER A 181 15.39 12.12 -5.65
C SER A 181 14.63 11.41 -4.53
N VAL A 182 13.44 11.90 -4.16
CA VAL A 182 12.55 11.26 -3.17
C VAL A 182 12.08 9.89 -3.63
N PHE A 183 12.11 9.59 -4.93
CA PHE A 183 11.64 8.32 -5.49
C PHE A 183 12.77 7.37 -5.88
N GLN A 184 14.03 7.78 -5.67
CA GLN A 184 15.21 7.00 -6.05
C GLN A 184 15.81 6.25 -4.86
N LYS A 185 16.64 5.23 -5.13
CA LYS A 185 17.56 4.68 -4.13
C LYS A 185 18.47 5.78 -3.60
N ARG A 186 18.64 5.89 -2.29
CA ARG A 186 19.64 6.78 -1.69
C ARG A 186 21.03 6.18 -1.91
N ARG A 187 22.03 7.05 -2.03
CA ARG A 187 23.44 6.64 -2.15
C ARG A 187 24.02 6.37 -0.78
#